data_AF-A0A1G0CUI4-F1
#
_entry.id   AF-A0A1G0CUI4-F1
#
_cell.length_a   1.000
_cell.length_b   1.000
_cell.length_c   1.000
_cell.angle_alpha   90.00
_cell.angle_beta   90.00
_cell.angle_gamma   90.00
#
_symmetry.space_group_name_H-M   'P 1'
#
loop_
_entity.id
_entity.type
_entity.pdbx_description
1 polymer ?
#
loop_
_entity_poly.entity_id
_entity_poly.type
_entity_poly.pdbx_seq_one_letter_code
_entity_poly.pdbx_strand_id
1 'polypeptide(L)'
;MFSCRNIVLALLCPLAITACDNIPALTPYVFDMTRLNQDGSVNDGKDYAGQPWACVLDNKSGLIWEVKKSEPGLQNMNNTYTWYDPNQDTNGGFAGKAHGGVCSGSDCDTASYVKAVNAIKLCGFTDWHLPSRFEMGTIVDESVFYPGPTSPKEFFPEPLAGKYWTDSTFKTRRASGWAWRFDYGSEYITEKSDALNVRLIHIGQAKPESSLRTQ
;
A
#
# COMPACT_ATOMS: atom_id res chain seq x y z
N MET A 1 -28.30 -60.97 -42.16
CA MET A 1 -27.08 -61.72 -42.52
C MET A 1 -25.93 -60.74 -42.62
N PHE A 2 -24.81 -61.05 -41.98
CA PHE A 2 -23.59 -60.26 -41.80
C PHE A 2 -23.03 -59.66 -43.10
N SER A 3 -22.40 -58.48 -43.01
CA SER A 3 -21.03 -58.29 -43.53
C SER A 3 -20.40 -56.97 -43.06
N CYS A 4 -19.28 -57.07 -42.34
CA CYS A 4 -18.41 -55.97 -41.94
C CYS A 4 -17.70 -55.35 -43.15
N ARG A 5 -17.56 -54.03 -43.18
CA ARG A 5 -16.47 -53.36 -43.93
C ARG A 5 -15.70 -52.44 -43.01
N ASN A 6 -14.45 -52.82 -42.81
CA ASN A 6 -13.39 -52.01 -42.21
C ASN A 6 -13.29 -50.66 -42.93
N ILE A 7 -13.40 -49.56 -42.19
CA ILE A 7 -12.89 -48.26 -42.61
C ILE A 7 -11.79 -47.91 -41.61
N VAL A 8 -10.55 -48.12 -42.05
CA VAL A 8 -9.35 -47.59 -41.39
C VAL A 8 -9.36 -46.09 -41.69
N LEU A 9 -9.76 -45.27 -40.71
CA LEU A 9 -9.62 -43.82 -40.83
C LEU A 9 -8.15 -43.46 -40.56
N ALA A 10 -7.52 -42.90 -41.59
CA ALA A 10 -6.14 -42.46 -41.59
C ALA A 10 -5.87 -41.38 -40.53
N LEU A 11 -4.69 -41.51 -39.91
CA LEU A 11 -4.01 -40.59 -39.00
C LEU A 11 -4.39 -39.10 -39.15
N LEU A 12 -5.15 -38.57 -38.19
CA LEU A 12 -5.07 -37.17 -37.81
C LEU A 12 -3.82 -37.03 -36.93
N CYS A 13 -2.77 -36.45 -37.52
CA CYS A 13 -1.57 -36.04 -36.81
C CYS A 13 -1.97 -34.96 -35.78
N PRO A 14 -1.93 -35.22 -34.46
CA PRO A 14 -2.00 -34.12 -33.52
C PRO A 14 -0.66 -33.40 -33.64
N LEU A 15 -0.69 -32.17 -34.16
CA LEU A 15 0.36 -31.20 -33.90
C LEU A 15 0.37 -30.99 -32.38
N ALA A 16 1.10 -31.85 -31.68
CA ALA A 16 1.57 -31.58 -30.34
C ALA A 16 2.57 -30.43 -30.51
N ILE A 17 2.06 -29.19 -30.41
CA ILE A 17 2.92 -28.05 -30.12
C ILE A 17 3.34 -28.27 -28.68
N THR A 18 4.41 -29.05 -28.49
CA THR A 18 5.20 -28.99 -27.27
C THR A 18 5.87 -27.63 -27.26
N ALA A 19 5.11 -26.61 -26.90
CA ALA A 19 5.68 -25.39 -26.38
C ALA A 19 6.22 -25.73 -24.99
N CYS A 20 7.43 -26.28 -24.95
CA CYS A 20 8.30 -26.06 -23.81
C CYS A 20 8.79 -24.61 -23.89
N ASP A 21 7.86 -23.66 -23.85
CA ASP A 21 8.21 -22.31 -23.51
C ASP A 21 8.65 -22.41 -22.05
N ASN A 22 9.96 -22.26 -21.83
CA ASN A 22 10.48 -21.88 -20.54
C ASN A 22 9.82 -20.53 -20.21
N ILE A 23 8.60 -20.58 -19.67
CA ILE A 23 7.98 -19.43 -19.02
C ILE A 23 9.01 -19.08 -17.95
N PRO A 24 9.67 -17.91 -18.03
CA PRO A 24 10.53 -17.47 -16.96
C PRO A 24 9.66 -17.52 -15.72
N ALA A 25 10.02 -18.35 -14.74
CA ALA A 25 9.36 -18.30 -13.45
C ALA A 25 9.44 -16.84 -13.03
N LEU A 26 8.28 -16.17 -12.95
CA LEU A 26 8.21 -14.78 -12.53
C LEU A 26 8.88 -14.75 -11.17
N THR A 27 10.09 -14.18 -11.11
CA THR A 27 10.75 -13.97 -9.82
C THR A 27 9.84 -13.03 -9.06
N PRO A 28 9.29 -13.45 -7.90
CA PRO A 28 8.38 -12.60 -7.15
C PRO A 28 9.08 -11.27 -6.87
N TYR A 29 8.34 -10.17 -7.02
CA TYR A 29 8.88 -8.85 -6.78
C TYR A 29 9.32 -8.76 -5.31
N VAL A 30 10.61 -8.54 -5.09
CA VAL A 30 11.16 -8.38 -3.74
C VAL A 30 11.22 -6.89 -3.41
N PHE A 31 10.53 -6.51 -2.34
CA PHE A 31 10.62 -5.17 -1.76
C PHE A 31 12.00 -4.99 -1.12
N ASP A 32 12.65 -3.87 -1.42
CA ASP A 32 13.90 -3.47 -0.80
C ASP A 32 13.58 -2.38 0.23
N MET A 33 13.56 -2.78 1.50
CA MET A 33 13.03 -1.97 2.58
C MET A 33 13.89 -2.06 3.84
N THR A 34 14.00 -0.95 4.56
CA THR A 34 14.74 -0.83 5.83
C THR A 34 13.79 -0.48 6.97
N ARG A 35 13.78 -1.31 8.02
CA ARG A 35 12.93 -1.11 9.21
C ARG A 35 13.55 -0.03 10.11
N LEU A 36 12.72 0.80 10.73
CA LEU A 36 13.15 1.92 11.57
C LEU A 36 12.45 1.90 12.93
N ASN A 37 13.18 2.24 13.99
CA ASN A 37 12.68 2.42 15.34
C ASN A 37 11.86 3.72 15.48
N GLN A 38 11.23 3.90 16.64
CA GLN A 38 10.45 5.09 16.97
C GLN A 38 11.27 6.40 16.91
N ASP A 39 12.59 6.32 17.07
CA ASP A 39 13.53 7.45 16.97
C ASP A 39 14.13 7.63 15.56
N GLY A 40 13.74 6.79 14.60
CA GLY A 40 14.26 6.81 13.24
C GLY A 40 15.58 6.05 13.03
N SER A 41 16.16 5.45 14.08
CA SER A 41 17.33 4.59 13.93
C SER A 41 16.98 3.28 13.22
N VAL A 42 17.97 2.66 12.55
CA VAL A 42 17.78 1.37 11.88
C VAL A 42 17.40 0.28 12.89
N ASN A 43 16.41 -0.52 12.53
CA ASN A 43 15.97 -1.69 13.27
C ASN A 43 16.36 -2.96 12.49
N ASP A 44 17.36 -3.70 13.00
CA ASP A 44 17.82 -4.97 12.40
C ASP A 44 17.01 -6.19 12.87
N GLY A 45 15.89 -5.96 13.56
CA GLY A 45 15.08 -7.01 14.12
C GLY A 45 14.36 -7.82 13.05
N LYS A 46 14.39 -9.15 13.19
CA LYS A 46 13.85 -10.10 12.19
C LYS A 46 12.38 -10.44 12.42
N ASP A 47 11.91 -10.28 13.65
CA ASP A 47 10.55 -10.59 14.08
C ASP A 47 9.93 -9.37 14.75
N TYR A 48 8.76 -8.96 14.26
CA TYR A 48 8.04 -7.81 14.77
C TYR A 48 7.57 -8.01 16.21
N ALA A 49 7.22 -9.24 16.61
CA ALA A 49 6.72 -9.51 17.95
C ALA A 49 7.79 -9.28 19.03
N GLY A 50 9.05 -9.65 18.74
CA GLY A 50 10.17 -9.41 19.65
C GLY A 50 10.81 -8.02 19.53
N GLN A 51 10.86 -7.45 18.32
CA GLN A 51 11.54 -6.20 18.02
C GLN A 51 10.71 -5.33 17.06
N PRO A 52 9.61 -4.75 17.55
CA PRO A 52 8.70 -3.98 16.69
C PRO A 52 9.38 -2.74 16.14
N TRP A 53 9.30 -2.55 14.84
CA TRP A 53 9.70 -1.31 14.17
C TRP A 53 8.50 -0.36 14.07
N ALA A 54 8.76 0.94 14.04
CA ALA A 54 7.72 1.96 13.97
C ALA A 54 7.47 2.44 12.53
N CYS A 55 8.48 2.35 11.66
CA CYS A 55 8.41 2.74 10.26
C CYS A 55 9.23 1.82 9.35
N VAL A 56 9.05 1.99 8.05
CA VAL A 56 9.81 1.29 7.01
C VAL A 56 10.20 2.29 5.91
N LEU A 57 11.49 2.41 5.62
CA LEU A 57 11.99 3.10 4.44
C LEU A 57 11.92 2.15 3.24
N ASP A 58 11.24 2.55 2.17
CA ASP A 58 11.38 1.95 0.85
C ASP A 58 12.62 2.53 0.17
N ASN A 59 13.64 1.69 -0.02
CA ASN A 59 14.93 2.11 -0.55
C ASN A 59 14.86 2.48 -2.04
N LYS A 60 13.79 2.10 -2.76
CA LYS A 60 13.62 2.44 -4.18
C LYS A 60 12.97 3.80 -4.35
N SER A 61 11.87 4.07 -3.64
CA SER A 61 11.16 5.35 -3.73
C SER A 61 11.74 6.44 -2.83
N GLY A 62 12.48 6.06 -1.78
CA GLY A 62 12.91 6.97 -0.72
C GLY A 62 11.80 7.32 0.26
N LEU A 63 10.61 6.75 0.14
CA LEU A 63 9.49 7.01 1.03
C LEU A 63 9.65 6.24 2.34
N ILE A 64 9.36 6.92 3.45
CA ILE A 64 9.26 6.30 4.77
C ILE A 64 7.79 6.11 5.10
N TRP A 65 7.40 4.86 5.35
CA TRP A 65 6.03 4.45 5.63
C TRP A 65 5.81 4.27 7.12
N GLU A 66 4.70 4.78 7.61
CA GLU A 66 4.20 4.47 8.94
C GLU A 66 3.86 2.98 9.04
N VAL A 67 4.20 2.32 10.16
CA VAL A 67 3.70 0.98 10.51
C VAL A 67 2.62 1.06 11.58
N LYS A 68 1.51 0.35 11.37
CA LYS A 68 0.37 0.35 12.29
C LYS A 68 0.53 -0.64 13.42
N LYS A 69 -0.29 -0.46 14.46
CA LYS A 69 -0.24 -1.24 15.70
C LYS A 69 -1.53 -2.03 15.90
N SER A 70 -1.43 -3.19 16.54
CA SER A 70 -2.58 -3.96 17.03
C SER A 70 -3.25 -3.29 18.23
N GLU A 71 -2.44 -2.64 19.07
CA GLU A 71 -2.89 -2.07 20.34
C GLU A 71 -3.78 -0.84 20.16
N PRO A 72 -4.77 -0.63 21.05
CA PRO A 72 -5.59 0.58 21.04
C PRO A 72 -4.75 1.87 21.07
N GLY A 73 -5.22 2.91 20.38
CA GLY A 73 -4.56 4.21 20.32
C GLY A 73 -4.53 4.81 18.91
N LEU A 74 -3.77 5.91 18.76
CA LEU A 74 -3.69 6.71 17.54
C LEU A 74 -3.41 5.85 16.29
N GLN A 75 -2.37 5.02 16.35
CA GLN A 75 -1.90 4.22 15.22
C GLN A 75 -2.54 2.83 15.13
N ASN A 76 -3.66 2.60 15.82
CA ASN A 76 -4.34 1.31 15.76
C ASN A 76 -4.75 1.00 14.32
N MET A 77 -4.42 -0.20 13.85
CA MET A 77 -4.68 -0.64 12.48
C MET A 77 -6.17 -0.59 12.12
N ASN A 78 -7.06 -0.83 13.08
CA ASN A 78 -8.52 -0.83 12.88
C ASN A 78 -9.13 0.59 12.89
N ASN A 79 -8.35 1.63 13.15
CA ASN A 79 -8.86 3.00 13.08
C ASN A 79 -9.27 3.32 11.63
N THR A 80 -10.43 3.97 11.50
CA THR A 80 -10.97 4.46 10.24
C THR A 80 -11.19 5.96 10.32
N TYR A 81 -10.99 6.62 9.19
CA TYR A 81 -11.01 8.08 9.07
C TYR A 81 -11.82 8.45 7.83
N THR A 82 -12.59 9.52 7.93
CA THR A 82 -13.14 10.17 6.74
C THR A 82 -12.10 11.06 6.09
N TRP A 83 -12.21 11.26 4.79
CA TRP A 83 -11.32 12.16 4.07
C TRP A 83 -11.72 13.60 4.41
N TYR A 84 -10.77 14.37 4.94
CA TYR A 84 -10.91 15.78 5.24
C TYR A 84 -9.62 16.53 4.94
N ASP A 85 -9.75 17.67 4.25
CA ASP A 85 -8.68 18.63 4.01
C ASP A 85 -9.25 20.06 4.09
N PRO A 86 -8.92 20.82 5.16
CA PRO A 86 -9.41 22.18 5.33
C PRO A 86 -8.76 23.18 4.37
N ASN A 87 -7.63 22.83 3.72
CA ASN A 87 -6.93 23.73 2.83
C ASN A 87 -7.62 23.77 1.45
N GLN A 88 -8.08 24.95 1.05
CA GLN A 88 -8.80 25.16 -0.21
C GLN A 88 -7.91 24.93 -1.44
N ASP A 89 -6.59 25.09 -1.29
CA ASP A 89 -5.65 24.93 -2.39
C ASP A 89 -5.42 23.45 -2.74
N THR A 90 -5.63 22.55 -1.79
CA THR A 90 -5.34 21.11 -1.93
C THR A 90 -6.60 20.24 -1.92
N ASN A 91 -7.72 20.72 -1.38
CA ASN A 91 -8.93 19.90 -1.22
C ASN A 91 -9.76 19.68 -2.50
N GLY A 92 -9.32 20.24 -3.63
CA GLY A 92 -10.00 20.12 -4.91
C GLY A 92 -11.39 20.76 -4.94
N GLY A 93 -11.67 21.72 -4.05
CA GLY A 93 -12.94 22.45 -3.96
C GLY A 93 -14.02 21.76 -3.12
N PHE A 94 -13.68 20.69 -2.38
CA PHE A 94 -14.57 20.07 -1.40
C PHE A 94 -13.75 19.52 -0.23
N ALA A 95 -13.91 20.14 0.93
CA ALA A 95 -13.11 19.84 2.12
C ALA A 95 -13.28 18.40 2.63
N GLY A 96 -14.37 17.70 2.29
CA GLY A 96 -14.64 16.37 2.84
C GLY A 96 -15.42 16.42 4.14
N LYS A 97 -15.44 15.29 4.87
CA LYS A 97 -16.19 15.14 6.13
C LYS A 97 -15.21 15.11 7.30
N ALA A 98 -15.31 16.08 8.20
CA ALA A 98 -14.56 16.08 9.45
C ALA A 98 -15.13 15.06 10.46
N HIS A 99 -14.26 14.48 11.29
CA HIS A 99 -14.57 13.59 12.41
C HIS A 99 -15.67 12.54 12.10
N GLY A 100 -15.58 11.85 10.95
CA GLY A 100 -16.65 10.98 10.47
C GLY A 100 -16.37 9.48 10.58
N GLY A 101 -15.15 9.08 10.95
CA GLY A 101 -14.74 7.68 11.13
C GLY A 101 -14.90 7.16 12.56
N VAL A 102 -14.24 6.03 12.84
CA VAL A 102 -14.16 5.41 14.17
C VAL A 102 -12.68 5.20 14.50
N CYS A 103 -12.18 5.91 15.50
CA CYS A 103 -10.77 5.96 15.84
C CYS A 103 -10.56 6.34 17.31
N SER A 104 -9.30 6.39 17.75
CA SER A 104 -8.90 6.94 19.04
C SER A 104 -7.64 7.79 18.90
N GLY A 105 -7.39 8.71 19.83
CA GLY A 105 -6.18 9.53 19.86
C GLY A 105 -6.15 10.74 18.91
N SER A 106 -7.20 10.97 18.13
CA SER A 106 -7.40 12.17 17.31
C SER A 106 -8.88 12.32 16.93
N ASP A 107 -9.22 13.40 16.22
CA ASP A 107 -10.49 13.43 15.49
C ASP A 107 -10.43 12.47 14.30
N CYS A 108 -11.54 11.78 14.02
CA CYS A 108 -11.56 10.66 13.06
C CYS A 108 -11.70 11.11 11.61
N ASP A 109 -10.81 12.01 11.20
CA ASP A 109 -10.57 12.44 9.83
C ASP A 109 -9.07 12.52 9.50
N THR A 110 -8.77 12.53 8.20
CA THR A 110 -7.38 12.45 7.71
C THR A 110 -6.50 13.62 8.14
N ALA A 111 -7.00 14.85 8.12
CA ALA A 111 -6.20 16.02 8.51
C ALA A 111 -5.82 15.98 10.00
N SER A 112 -6.77 15.57 10.85
CA SER A 112 -6.56 15.44 12.28
C SER A 112 -5.61 14.29 12.62
N TYR A 113 -5.71 13.17 11.89
CA TYR A 113 -4.76 12.06 12.01
C TYR A 113 -3.34 12.48 11.68
N VAL A 114 -3.14 13.14 10.52
CA VAL A 114 -1.84 13.67 10.10
C VAL A 114 -1.25 14.60 11.16
N LYS A 115 -2.05 15.53 11.68
CA LYS A 115 -1.64 16.44 12.75
C LYS A 115 -1.19 15.70 14.01
N ALA A 116 -1.93 14.67 14.41
CA ALA A 116 -1.62 13.89 15.61
C ALA A 116 -0.34 13.05 15.46
N VAL A 117 -0.12 12.43 14.30
CA VAL A 117 1.12 11.66 14.02
C VAL A 117 2.35 12.59 14.03
N ASN A 118 2.23 13.78 13.44
CA ASN A 118 3.31 14.78 13.46
C ASN A 118 3.62 15.29 14.86
N ALA A 119 2.62 15.38 15.74
CA ALA A 119 2.84 15.79 17.13
C ALA A 119 3.65 14.77 17.95
N ILE A 120 3.52 13.47 17.65
CA ILE A 120 4.27 12.41 18.35
C ILE A 120 5.66 12.15 17.76
N LYS A 121 6.02 12.86 16.68
CA LYS A 121 7.30 12.72 15.98
C LYS A 121 7.62 11.28 15.61
N LEU A 122 6.68 10.60 14.94
CA LEU A 122 6.86 9.21 14.55
C LEU A 122 8.16 9.03 13.75
N CYS A 123 9.03 8.13 14.22
CA CYS A 123 10.36 7.88 13.65
C CYS A 123 11.27 9.13 13.60
N GLY A 124 11.03 10.09 14.51
CA GLY A 124 11.75 11.36 14.57
C GLY A 124 11.25 12.44 13.61
N PHE A 125 10.27 12.15 12.75
CA PHE A 125 9.81 13.07 11.70
C PHE A 125 8.52 13.83 12.06
N THR A 126 8.34 15.01 11.48
CA THR A 126 7.24 15.96 11.81
C THR A 126 6.44 16.44 10.59
N ASP A 127 6.69 15.84 9.44
CA ASP A 127 6.17 16.19 8.12
C ASP A 127 5.56 14.97 7.42
N TRP A 128 4.96 14.09 8.22
CA TRP A 128 4.08 13.04 7.75
C TRP A 128 2.88 13.62 7.01
N HIS A 129 2.49 12.97 5.92
CA HIS A 129 1.33 13.33 5.11
C HIS A 129 0.67 12.08 4.52
N LEU A 130 -0.55 12.24 3.99
CA LEU A 130 -1.17 11.19 3.20
C LEU A 130 -0.37 10.97 1.92
N PRO A 131 -0.15 9.72 1.48
CA PRO A 131 0.47 9.46 0.20
C PRO A 131 -0.46 9.87 -0.94
N SER A 132 0.14 10.28 -2.05
CA SER A 132 -0.56 10.37 -3.31
C SER A 132 -0.98 9.02 -3.84
N ARG A 133 -1.89 9.04 -4.82
CA ARG A 133 -2.32 7.85 -5.54
C ARG A 133 -1.15 7.04 -6.11
N PHE A 134 -0.10 7.70 -6.59
CA PHE A 134 1.06 7.02 -7.18
C PHE A 134 2.02 6.48 -6.12
N GLU A 135 2.25 7.22 -5.05
CA GLU A 135 3.11 6.80 -3.95
C GLU A 135 2.54 5.57 -3.24
N MET A 136 1.23 5.51 -3.02
CA MET A 136 0.57 4.32 -2.45
C MET A 136 0.75 3.07 -3.31
N GLY A 137 0.85 3.21 -4.63
CA GLY A 137 1.12 2.09 -5.53
C GLY A 137 2.52 1.47 -5.38
N THR A 138 3.49 2.18 -4.78
CA THR A 138 4.87 1.70 -4.63
C THR A 138 5.00 0.53 -3.65
N ILE A 139 4.03 0.36 -2.75
CA ILE A 139 3.99 -0.72 -1.74
C ILE A 139 3.00 -1.84 -2.08
N VAL A 140 2.57 -1.94 -3.34
CA VAL A 140 1.62 -2.95 -3.80
C VAL A 140 2.36 -4.09 -4.51
N ASP A 141 2.18 -5.30 -4.00
CA ASP A 141 2.60 -6.54 -4.64
C ASP A 141 1.51 -7.04 -5.59
N GLU A 142 1.68 -6.73 -6.87
CA GLU A 142 0.74 -7.14 -7.93
C GLU A 142 0.73 -8.67 -8.17
N SER A 143 1.68 -9.42 -7.60
CA SER A 143 1.69 -10.89 -7.69
C SER A 143 0.74 -11.56 -6.71
N VAL A 144 0.22 -10.81 -5.72
CA VAL A 144 -0.74 -11.31 -4.74
C VAL A 144 -2.17 -11.07 -5.25
N PHE A 145 -2.91 -12.16 -5.46
CA PHE A 145 -4.30 -12.10 -5.88
C PHE A 145 -5.27 -11.88 -4.72
N TYR A 146 -6.50 -11.50 -5.06
CA TYR A 146 -7.62 -11.44 -4.11
C TYR A 146 -7.73 -12.75 -3.32
N PRO A 147 -7.88 -12.70 -1.97
CA PRO A 147 -8.27 -11.54 -1.16
C PRO A 147 -7.13 -10.71 -0.54
N GLY A 148 -5.88 -10.84 -1.01
CA GLY A 148 -4.75 -10.08 -0.47
C GLY A 148 -4.35 -10.49 0.97
N PRO A 149 -3.76 -9.57 1.77
CA PRO A 149 -3.35 -8.22 1.41
C PRO A 149 -2.16 -8.21 0.45
N THR A 150 -2.16 -7.28 -0.48
CA THR A 150 -1.09 -7.04 -1.46
C THR A 150 0.07 -6.20 -0.89
N SER A 151 -0.01 -5.74 0.36
CA SER A 151 1.11 -5.06 1.02
C SER A 151 2.17 -6.08 1.47
N PRO A 152 3.47 -5.73 1.44
CA PRO A 152 4.53 -6.66 1.85
C PRO A 152 4.51 -6.95 3.36
N LYS A 153 3.96 -8.12 3.71
CA LYS A 153 3.72 -8.57 5.09
C LYS A 153 4.97 -8.64 5.96
N GLU A 154 6.13 -8.83 5.35
CA GLU A 154 7.41 -8.87 6.06
C GLU A 154 7.78 -7.49 6.67
N PHE A 155 7.26 -6.40 6.11
CA PHE A 155 7.53 -5.03 6.56
C PHE A 155 6.30 -4.39 7.19
N PHE A 156 5.10 -4.84 6.81
CA PHE A 156 3.82 -4.41 7.36
C PHE A 156 3.13 -5.60 8.05
N PRO A 157 3.43 -5.86 9.34
CA PRO A 157 2.90 -6.99 10.09
C PRO A 157 1.37 -6.93 10.29
N GLU A 158 0.75 -5.76 10.11
CA GLU A 158 -0.69 -5.56 10.14
C GLU A 158 -1.36 -6.10 8.85
N PRO A 159 -2.11 -7.22 8.91
CA PRO A 159 -2.61 -7.86 7.70
C PRO A 159 -3.98 -7.29 7.31
N LEU A 160 -4.09 -5.97 7.13
CA LEU A 160 -5.36 -5.33 6.76
C LEU A 160 -5.50 -5.18 5.26
N ALA A 161 -6.14 -6.18 4.65
CA ALA A 161 -6.68 -6.14 3.30
C ALA A 161 -7.90 -5.21 3.27
N GLY A 162 -7.66 -3.91 3.07
CA GLY A 162 -8.66 -2.86 3.24
C GLY A 162 -8.57 -1.74 2.21
N LYS A 163 -9.41 -0.71 2.39
CA LYS A 163 -9.37 0.54 1.63
C LYS A 163 -8.51 1.55 2.39
N TYR A 164 -7.57 2.19 1.71
CA TYR A 164 -6.70 3.20 2.30
C TYR A 164 -6.82 4.51 1.55
N TRP A 165 -7.06 5.59 2.28
CA TRP A 165 -7.11 6.93 1.70
C TRP A 165 -5.77 7.36 1.12
N THR A 166 -5.84 8.12 0.02
CA THR A 166 -4.74 8.93 -0.52
C THR A 166 -5.08 10.41 -0.37
N ASP A 167 -4.13 11.31 -0.63
CA ASP A 167 -4.38 12.75 -0.67
C ASP A 167 -5.20 13.21 -1.89
N SER A 168 -5.42 12.31 -2.85
CA SER A 168 -5.77 12.70 -4.21
C SER A 168 -7.29 12.82 -4.37
N THR A 169 -7.77 14.01 -4.71
CA THR A 169 -9.20 14.25 -5.01
C THR A 169 -9.57 13.74 -6.41
N PHE A 170 -10.76 13.15 -6.56
CA PHE A 170 -11.26 12.73 -7.87
C PHE A 170 -11.82 13.92 -8.65
N LYS A 171 -11.18 14.26 -9.78
CA LYS A 171 -11.43 15.53 -10.49
C LYS A 171 -12.87 15.72 -10.97
N THR A 172 -13.54 14.66 -11.43
CA THR A 172 -14.89 14.78 -12.02
C THR A 172 -16.00 14.81 -10.96
N ARG A 173 -15.73 14.32 -9.74
CA ARG A 173 -16.64 14.37 -8.59
C ARG A 173 -15.86 14.73 -7.34
N ARG A 174 -15.85 16.03 -7.02
CA ARG A 174 -15.06 16.61 -5.91
C ARG A 174 -15.42 16.05 -4.53
N ALA A 175 -16.63 15.54 -4.36
CA ALA A 175 -17.07 14.82 -3.16
C ALA A 175 -16.43 13.43 -3.00
N SER A 176 -15.70 12.94 -4.00
CA SER A 176 -15.01 11.65 -3.99
C SER A 176 -13.49 11.84 -3.98
N GLY A 177 -12.78 10.85 -3.42
CA GLY A 177 -11.33 10.80 -3.36
C GLY A 177 -10.80 9.46 -3.88
N TRP A 178 -9.51 9.42 -4.17
CA TRP A 178 -8.81 8.18 -4.51
C TRP A 178 -8.41 7.44 -3.24
N ALA A 179 -8.55 6.13 -3.30
CA ALA A 179 -8.12 5.17 -2.30
C ALA A 179 -7.45 3.98 -2.99
N TRP A 180 -6.75 3.16 -2.22
CA TRP A 180 -6.22 1.87 -2.67
C TRP A 180 -6.90 0.71 -1.95
N ARG A 181 -7.23 -0.35 -2.70
CA ARG A 181 -7.76 -1.62 -2.21
C ARG A 181 -6.62 -2.62 -2.10
N PHE A 182 -6.11 -2.83 -0.89
CA PHE A 182 -5.05 -3.83 -0.67
C PHE A 182 -5.55 -5.28 -0.73
N ASP A 183 -6.86 -5.51 -0.69
CA ASP A 183 -7.46 -6.83 -0.95
C ASP A 183 -7.50 -7.19 -2.44
N TYR A 184 -7.42 -6.21 -3.35
CA TYR A 184 -7.36 -6.43 -4.80
C TYR A 184 -6.04 -6.02 -5.45
N GLY A 185 -5.23 -5.17 -4.81
CA GLY A 185 -4.04 -4.57 -5.42
C GLY A 185 -4.38 -3.50 -6.45
N SER A 186 -5.46 -2.74 -6.24
CA SER A 186 -5.96 -1.79 -7.24
C SER A 186 -6.45 -0.49 -6.64
N GLU A 187 -6.51 0.53 -7.48
CA GLU A 187 -7.04 1.83 -7.14
C GLU A 187 -8.57 1.81 -7.08
N TYR A 188 -9.12 2.70 -6.26
CA TYR A 188 -10.55 2.77 -5.98
C TYR A 188 -10.98 4.22 -5.77
N ILE A 189 -12.18 4.55 -6.23
CA ILE A 189 -12.78 5.88 -6.01
C ILE A 189 -13.97 5.69 -5.09
N THR A 190 -14.08 6.53 -4.05
CA THR A 190 -15.17 6.45 -3.08
C THR A 190 -15.49 7.83 -2.51
N GLU A 191 -16.62 7.98 -1.83
CA GLU A 191 -17.04 9.27 -1.27
C GLU A 191 -16.13 9.67 -0.10
N LYS A 192 -15.74 10.94 -0.01
CA LYS A 192 -14.93 11.49 1.10
C LYS A 192 -15.61 11.33 2.47
N SER A 193 -16.91 11.05 2.49
CA SER A 193 -17.68 10.73 3.70
C SER A 193 -17.54 9.29 4.19
N ASP A 194 -16.93 8.39 3.41
CA ASP A 194 -16.69 7.01 3.80
C ASP A 194 -15.53 6.93 4.80
N ALA A 195 -15.66 6.02 5.77
CA ALA A 195 -14.63 5.78 6.77
C ALA A 195 -13.69 4.67 6.29
N LEU A 196 -12.45 5.01 5.93
CA LEU A 196 -11.43 4.08 5.42
C LEU A 196 -10.19 4.11 6.30
N ASN A 197 -9.26 3.16 6.11
CA ASN A 197 -7.97 3.19 6.78
C ASN A 197 -7.07 4.29 6.19
N VAL A 198 -6.01 4.62 6.91
CA VAL A 198 -4.99 5.60 6.51
C VAL A 198 -3.62 5.00 6.81
N ARG A 199 -2.63 5.24 5.96
CA ARG A 199 -1.20 5.00 6.25
C ARG A 199 -0.45 6.22 5.75
N LEU A 200 0.35 6.84 6.61
CA LEU A 200 1.09 8.04 6.24
C LEU A 200 2.45 7.70 5.64
N ILE A 201 2.97 8.66 4.88
CA ILE A 201 4.34 8.69 4.39
C ILE A 201 5.07 9.94 4.88
N HIS A 202 6.39 9.83 4.90
CA HIS A 202 7.34 10.93 4.96
C HIS A 202 8.31 10.77 3.79
N ILE A 203 8.74 11.88 3.18
CA ILE A 203 9.73 11.83 2.09
C ILE A 203 11.12 11.73 2.72
N GLY A 204 11.73 10.54 2.65
CA GLY A 204 13.09 10.35 3.09
C GLY A 204 14.07 11.14 2.22
N GLN A 205 15.19 11.55 2.83
CA GLN A 205 16.30 12.12 2.06
C GLN A 205 16.81 11.04 1.10
N ALA A 206 16.76 11.30 -0.21
CA ALA A 206 17.44 10.44 -1.17
C ALA A 206 18.90 10.30 -0.73
N LYS A 207 19.40 9.05 -0.64
CA LYS A 207 20.83 8.83 -0.44
C LYS A 207 21.55 9.58 -1.55
N PRO A 208 22.45 10.55 -1.25
CA PRO A 208 23.20 11.20 -2.31
C PRO A 208 23.87 10.09 -3.11
N GLU A 209 23.62 10.05 -4.42
CA GLU A 209 24.38 9.19 -5.32
C GLU A 209 25.85 9.41 -4.97
N SER A 210 26.53 8.35 -4.54
CA SER A 210 27.96 8.45 -4.30
C SER A 210 28.56 8.89 -5.63
N SER A 211 29.04 10.13 -5.68
CA SER A 211 29.74 10.70 -6.82
C SER A 211 30.61 9.60 -7.41
N LEU A 212 30.35 9.23 -8.67
CA LEU A 212 31.24 8.40 -9.46
C LEU A 212 32.64 9.01 -9.32
N ARG A 213 33.48 8.40 -8.47
CA ARG A 213 34.90 8.67 -8.46
C ARG A 213 35.43 8.03 -9.74
N THR A 214 35.48 8.84 -10.79
CA THR A 214 36.34 8.56 -11.92
C THR A 214 37.78 8.66 -11.41
N GLN A 215 38.46 7.52 -11.35
CA GLN A 215 39.92 7.46 -11.42
C GLN A 215 40.35 7.75 -12.86
#